data_AF-A0A1K1LIR8-F1
#
_entry.id   AF-A0A1K1LIR8-F1
#
_cell.length_a   1.000
_cell.length_b   1.000
_cell.length_c   1.000
_cell.angle_alpha   90.00
_cell.angle_beta   90.00
_cell.angle_gamma   90.00
#
_symmetry.space_group_name_H-M   'P 1'
#
loop_
_entity.id
_entity.type
_entity.pdbx_description
1 polymer ?
#
loop_
_entity_poly.entity_id
_entity_poly.type
_entity_poly.pdbx_seq_one_letter_code
_entity_poly.pdbx_strand_id
1 'polypeptide(L)'
;MKLNDILSSSISSIREHRRLEAPMWQQRQSCNSDFCRAVVANGYMTEEQMQQAVRRYRLGCSRNGGVIFWQIDTLGQTYDGKIMYYRSDCHRDHHRHPQWVSNLLKRQFLQRFPDMEEWMPASHHCLFGTHLVKIKNEKLKMKDEPSAIAVVEAEKTAVILSAHYPQYLWLAAGGLTELTPQKLFPLRHHRIVLFPDTDTDQTAYNRWYSVAQDAHRQYGLDITVSSLLERRATKEQKERKIDLIDFIF
;
A
#
# COMPACT_ATOMS: atom_id res chain seq x y z
N MET A 1 -28.59 -39.99 17.53
CA MET A 1 -28.74 -38.81 16.65
C MET A 1 -27.78 -38.99 15.48
N LYS A 2 -28.28 -39.20 14.25
CA LYS A 2 -27.43 -39.50 13.08
C LYS A 2 -27.04 -38.20 12.38
N LEU A 3 -25.85 -38.16 11.78
CA LEU A 3 -25.25 -36.99 11.11
C LEU A 3 -26.11 -36.35 10.01
N ASN A 4 -27.15 -37.05 9.54
CA ASN A 4 -28.05 -36.59 8.48
C ASN A 4 -29.20 -35.69 8.98
N ASP A 5 -29.42 -35.58 10.29
CA ASP A 5 -30.49 -34.73 10.86
C ASP A 5 -30.09 -33.24 10.95
N ILE A 6 -28.84 -32.89 10.67
CA ILE A 6 -28.31 -31.52 10.71
C ILE A 6 -28.38 -30.83 9.33
N LEU A 7 -28.57 -31.58 8.24
CA LEU A 7 -28.44 -31.07 6.87
C LEU A 7 -29.77 -30.81 6.12
N SER A 8 -30.93 -31.08 6.72
CA SER A 8 -32.22 -30.99 6.02
C SER A 8 -33.08 -29.74 6.34
N SER A 9 -32.64 -28.87 7.24
CA SER A 9 -33.24 -27.54 7.43
C SER A 9 -32.12 -26.51 7.41
N SER A 10 -31.73 -25.96 6.27
CA SER A 10 -32.12 -24.58 5.91
C SER A 10 -31.36 -24.12 4.66
N ILE A 11 -31.13 -25.00 3.66
CA ILE A 11 -30.39 -24.60 2.45
C ILE A 11 -31.23 -23.66 1.56
N SER A 12 -32.56 -23.67 1.72
CA SER A 12 -33.48 -22.77 1.00
C SER A 12 -33.70 -21.40 1.66
N SER A 13 -33.35 -21.18 2.94
CA SER A 13 -33.56 -19.89 3.63
C SER A 13 -32.32 -19.00 3.75
N ILE A 14 -31.12 -19.49 3.40
CA ILE A 14 -29.88 -18.69 3.42
C ILE A 14 -29.70 -17.86 2.12
N ARG A 15 -30.55 -18.06 1.11
CA ARG A 15 -30.43 -17.39 -0.20
C ARG A 15 -31.11 -16.03 -0.31
N GLU A 16 -31.80 -15.55 0.73
CA GLU A 16 -32.42 -14.22 0.71
C GLU A 16 -31.52 -13.16 1.36
N HIS A 17 -30.86 -12.38 0.50
CA HIS A 17 -30.43 -10.99 0.73
C HIS A 17 -29.32 -10.68 1.77
N ARG A 18 -28.10 -11.15 1.52
CA ARG A 18 -26.95 -10.23 1.63
C ARG A 18 -26.66 -9.69 0.24
N ARG A 19 -27.12 -8.47 -0.08
CA ARG A 19 -26.34 -7.65 -1.01
C ARG A 19 -24.97 -7.54 -0.36
N LEU A 20 -23.96 -8.17 -0.94
CA LEU A 20 -22.58 -7.96 -0.49
C LEU A 20 -22.34 -6.46 -0.60
N GLU A 21 -22.29 -5.77 0.53
CA GLU A 21 -21.96 -4.35 0.53
C GLU A 21 -20.63 -4.18 -0.19
N ALA A 22 -20.58 -3.19 -1.08
CA ALA A 22 -19.36 -2.86 -1.80
C ALA A 22 -18.21 -2.66 -0.79
N PRO A 23 -17.00 -3.21 -1.03
CA PRO A 23 -15.88 -3.00 -0.12
C PRO A 23 -15.61 -1.51 0.08
N MET A 24 -15.18 -1.12 1.30
CA MET A 24 -15.07 0.29 1.69
C MET A 24 -14.25 1.16 0.72
N TRP A 25 -13.23 0.57 0.09
CA TRP A 25 -12.42 1.30 -0.90
C TRP A 25 -13.26 1.78 -2.09
N GLN A 26 -14.25 1.01 -2.54
CA GLN A 26 -15.16 1.42 -3.63
C GLN A 26 -16.01 2.60 -3.21
N GLN A 27 -16.52 2.57 -1.97
CA GLN A 27 -17.39 3.63 -1.43
C GLN A 27 -16.65 4.96 -1.23
N ARG A 28 -15.31 4.91 -1.11
CA ARG A 28 -14.47 6.09 -0.82
C ARG A 28 -13.58 6.51 -1.98
N GLN A 29 -13.58 5.79 -3.10
CA GLN A 29 -12.73 6.08 -4.24
C GLN A 29 -13.01 7.48 -4.78
N SER A 30 -11.99 8.34 -4.82
CA SER A 30 -12.18 9.74 -5.21
C SER A 30 -10.85 10.42 -5.54
N CYS A 31 -10.87 11.37 -6.48
CA CYS A 31 -9.78 12.27 -6.80
C CYS A 31 -9.81 13.59 -5.99
N ASN A 32 -10.71 13.71 -4.99
CA ASN A 32 -10.93 14.98 -4.27
C ASN A 32 -10.08 15.14 -3.01
N SER A 33 -9.07 14.30 -2.78
CA SER A 33 -8.15 14.49 -1.66
C SER A 33 -7.18 15.65 -1.91
N ASP A 34 -6.68 16.26 -0.83
CA ASP A 34 -5.65 17.30 -0.90
C ASP A 34 -4.40 16.79 -1.61
N PHE A 35 -4.07 15.51 -1.41
CA PHE A 35 -3.02 14.81 -2.14
C PHE A 35 -3.20 14.86 -3.65
N CYS A 36 -4.37 14.46 -4.17
CA CYS A 36 -4.61 14.43 -5.61
C CYS A 36 -4.50 15.83 -6.21
N ARG A 37 -5.05 16.84 -5.52
CA ARG A 37 -4.93 18.24 -5.93
C ARG A 37 -3.47 18.72 -5.94
N ALA A 38 -2.72 18.44 -4.88
CA ALA A 38 -1.32 18.86 -4.77
C ALA A 38 -0.45 18.21 -5.85
N VAL A 39 -0.63 16.92 -6.12
CA VAL A 39 0.12 16.21 -7.17
C VAL A 39 -0.08 16.85 -8.53
N VAL A 40 -1.33 17.18 -8.89
CA VAL A 40 -1.64 17.84 -10.17
C VAL A 40 -1.14 19.28 -10.20
N ALA A 41 -1.40 20.05 -9.14
CA ALA A 41 -1.04 21.47 -9.07
C ALA A 41 0.49 21.71 -9.13
N ASN A 42 1.29 20.77 -8.63
CA ASN A 42 2.75 20.84 -8.70
C ASN A 42 3.32 20.21 -9.98
N GLY A 43 2.48 19.79 -10.93
CA GLY A 43 2.93 19.29 -12.23
C GLY A 43 3.54 17.88 -12.19
N TYR A 44 3.46 17.15 -11.07
CA TYR A 44 3.92 15.76 -11.01
C TYR A 44 3.10 14.83 -11.90
N MET A 45 1.80 15.10 -12.09
CA MET A 45 0.92 14.31 -12.95
C MET A 45 -0.13 15.21 -13.60
N THR A 46 -0.60 14.85 -14.79
CA THR A 46 -1.81 15.46 -15.36
C THR A 46 -3.06 15.02 -14.60
N GLU A 47 -4.17 15.74 -14.75
CA GLU A 47 -5.46 15.32 -14.19
C GLU A 47 -5.86 13.91 -14.64
N GLU A 48 -5.64 13.58 -15.93
CA GLU A 48 -5.94 12.27 -16.47
C GLU A 48 -5.10 11.17 -15.81
N GLN A 49 -3.78 11.39 -15.71
CA GLN A 49 -2.87 10.45 -15.04
C GLN A 49 -3.29 10.25 -13.57
N MET A 50 -3.67 11.32 -12.87
CA MET A 50 -4.11 11.22 -11.48
C MET A 50 -5.42 10.44 -11.36
N GLN A 51 -6.39 10.67 -12.25
CA GLN A 51 -7.62 9.87 -12.27
C GLN A 51 -7.35 8.38 -12.56
N GLN A 52 -6.45 8.08 -13.50
CA GLN A 52 -6.02 6.71 -13.79
C GLN A 52 -5.36 6.08 -12.56
N ALA A 53 -4.50 6.81 -11.85
CA ALA A 53 -3.85 6.33 -10.63
C ALA A 53 -4.85 6.11 -9.47
N VAL A 54 -5.84 6.98 -9.29
CA VAL A 54 -6.95 6.78 -8.33
C VAL A 54 -7.70 5.47 -8.62
N ARG A 55 -7.97 5.18 -9.89
CA ARG A 55 -8.62 3.93 -10.31
C ARG A 55 -7.72 2.72 -10.06
N ARG A 56 -6.47 2.79 -10.51
CA ARG A 56 -5.46 1.73 -10.40
C ARG A 56 -5.17 1.35 -8.93
N TYR A 57 -4.80 2.33 -8.12
CA TYR A 57 -4.44 2.12 -6.71
C TYR A 57 -5.62 2.15 -5.74
N ARG A 58 -6.84 2.33 -6.27
CA ARG A 58 -8.08 2.39 -5.47
C ARG A 58 -8.08 3.52 -4.43
N LEU A 59 -7.39 4.63 -4.70
CA LEU A 59 -7.21 5.73 -3.75
C LEU A 59 -8.55 6.27 -3.25
N GLY A 60 -8.69 6.35 -1.93
CA GLY A 60 -9.87 6.93 -1.29
C GLY A 60 -9.68 8.38 -0.86
N CYS A 61 -10.79 9.04 -0.51
CA CYS A 61 -10.77 10.34 0.15
C CYS A 61 -11.57 10.30 1.46
N SER A 62 -10.97 10.80 2.54
CA SER A 62 -11.66 11.05 3.81
C SER A 62 -12.50 12.34 3.72
N ARG A 63 -13.42 12.53 4.67
CA ARG A 63 -14.26 13.74 4.72
C ARG A 63 -13.45 15.04 4.90
N ASN A 64 -12.27 14.94 5.50
CA ASN A 64 -11.45 16.09 5.87
C ASN A 64 -10.23 16.24 4.93
N GLY A 65 -10.39 15.88 3.65
CA GLY A 65 -9.39 16.07 2.59
C GLY A 65 -8.24 15.05 2.55
N GLY A 66 -8.18 14.10 3.50
CA GLY A 66 -7.10 13.11 3.54
C GLY A 66 -7.23 12.07 2.43
N VAL A 67 -6.11 11.66 1.85
CA VAL A 67 -6.07 10.49 0.96
C VAL A 67 -6.07 9.21 1.79
N ILE A 68 -6.77 8.19 1.31
CA ILE A 68 -6.78 6.86 1.91
C ILE A 68 -6.02 5.91 1.00
N PHE A 69 -4.91 5.39 1.50
CA PHE A 69 -4.11 4.35 0.86
C PHE A 69 -4.54 2.98 1.40
N TRP A 70 -5.38 2.28 0.63
CA TRP A 70 -5.91 0.98 1.05
C TRP A 70 -4.86 -0.12 0.96
N GLN A 71 -4.84 -0.98 1.98
CA GLN A 71 -4.05 -2.21 2.01
C GLN A 71 -4.95 -3.37 1.62
N ILE A 72 -4.74 -3.85 0.39
CA ILE A 72 -5.56 -4.85 -0.26
C ILE A 72 -4.63 -5.94 -0.80
N ASP A 73 -4.89 -7.20 -0.47
CA ASP A 73 -4.08 -8.32 -0.97
C ASP A 73 -4.38 -8.67 -2.44
N THR A 74 -3.67 -9.69 -2.93
CA THR A 74 -3.81 -10.27 -4.27
C THR A 74 -5.16 -10.93 -4.51
N LEU A 75 -5.93 -11.25 -3.46
CA LEU A 75 -7.29 -11.81 -3.57
C LEU A 75 -8.36 -10.72 -3.53
N GLY A 76 -7.97 -9.45 -3.33
CA GLY A 76 -8.88 -8.32 -3.26
C GLY A 76 -9.47 -8.08 -1.87
N GLN A 77 -9.02 -8.83 -0.84
CA GLN A 77 -9.43 -8.61 0.55
C GLN A 77 -8.81 -7.30 1.04
N THR A 78 -9.65 -6.41 1.58
CA THR A 78 -9.19 -5.16 2.21
C THR A 78 -8.93 -5.42 3.68
N TYR A 79 -7.73 -5.11 4.16
CA TYR A 79 -7.36 -5.27 5.57
C TYR A 79 -7.41 -3.96 6.34
N ASP A 80 -6.95 -2.86 5.72
CA ASP A 80 -6.97 -1.54 6.35
C ASP A 80 -6.87 -0.43 5.28
N GLY A 81 -6.92 0.83 5.73
CA GLY A 81 -6.58 1.99 4.93
C GLY A 81 -5.83 3.01 5.76
N LYS A 82 -4.68 3.46 5.24
CA LYS A 82 -3.88 4.52 5.87
C LYS A 82 -4.35 5.87 5.36
N ILE A 83 -4.85 6.70 6.26
CA ILE A 83 -5.27 8.06 5.97
C ILE A 83 -4.07 8.99 6.17
N MET A 84 -3.69 9.68 5.11
CA MET A 84 -2.57 10.62 5.06
C MET A 84 -3.05 12.00 4.60
N TYR A 85 -2.35 13.04 5.02
CA TYR A 85 -2.65 14.42 4.72
C TYR A 85 -1.44 15.11 4.09
N TYR A 86 -1.69 15.93 3.08
CA TYR A 86 -0.68 16.61 2.30
C TYR A 86 -1.07 18.08 2.15
N ARG A 87 -0.05 18.95 2.14
CA ARG A 87 -0.22 20.37 1.88
C ARG A 87 -0.21 20.65 0.37
N SER A 88 -0.47 21.90 -0.01
CA SER A 88 -0.49 22.32 -1.42
C SER A 88 0.85 22.16 -2.13
N ASP A 89 1.97 22.09 -1.40
CA ASP A 89 3.33 21.84 -1.92
C ASP A 89 3.65 20.35 -2.08
N CYS A 90 2.65 19.47 -1.96
CA CYS A 90 2.78 18.02 -2.06
C CYS A 90 3.67 17.36 -0.97
N HIS A 91 4.09 18.12 0.06
CA HIS A 91 4.70 17.56 1.26
C HIS A 91 3.63 17.10 2.25
N ARG A 92 4.00 16.11 3.08
CA ARG A 92 3.15 15.61 4.16
C ARG A 92 2.84 16.75 5.14
N ASP A 93 1.58 16.83 5.56
CA ASP A 93 1.19 17.70 6.67
C ASP A 93 1.57 17.06 8.01
N HIS A 94 2.61 17.56 8.65
CA HIS A 94 3.09 17.07 9.95
C HIS A 94 2.21 17.47 11.13
N HIS A 95 1.29 18.44 10.95
CA HIS A 95 0.32 18.81 11.99
C HIS A 95 -0.84 17.82 12.09
N ARG A 96 -0.99 16.94 11.09
CA ARG A 96 -2.06 15.93 11.04
C ARG A 96 -1.47 14.53 11.10
N HIS A 97 -1.65 13.86 12.23
CA HIS A 97 -1.16 12.50 12.40
C HIS A 97 -1.85 11.51 11.44
N PRO A 98 -1.10 10.58 10.83
CA PRO A 98 -1.67 9.48 10.06
C PRO A 98 -2.68 8.69 10.90
N GLN A 99 -3.74 8.23 10.27
CA GLN A 99 -4.77 7.42 10.92
C GLN A 99 -4.98 6.12 10.15
N TRP A 100 -5.32 5.06 10.87
CA TRP A 100 -5.74 3.80 10.27
C TRP A 100 -7.27 3.70 10.33
N VAL A 101 -7.89 3.30 9.22
CA VAL A 101 -9.34 3.14 9.13
C VAL A 101 -9.82 2.13 10.17
N SER A 102 -9.11 1.01 10.33
CA SER A 102 -9.39 0.00 11.37
C SER A 102 -9.43 0.60 12.78
N ASN A 103 -8.46 1.45 13.14
CA ASN A 103 -8.40 2.12 14.44
C ASN A 103 -9.58 3.08 14.65
N LEU A 104 -10.00 3.80 13.61
CA LEU A 104 -11.17 4.68 13.68
C LEU A 104 -12.45 3.87 13.90
N LEU A 105 -12.62 2.77 13.16
CA LEU A 105 -13.77 1.88 13.30
C LEU A 105 -13.77 1.18 14.68
N LYS A 106 -12.62 0.70 15.15
CA LYS A 106 -12.46 0.11 16.49
C LYS A 106 -12.87 1.09 17.58
N ARG A 107 -12.39 2.35 17.51
CA ARG A 107 -12.79 3.40 18.46
C ARG A 107 -14.29 3.65 18.46
N GLN A 108 -14.91 3.77 17.29
CA GLN A 108 -16.35 3.97 17.17
C GLN A 108 -17.15 2.77 17.71
N PHE A 109 -16.68 1.55 17.44
CA PHE A 109 -17.30 0.32 17.92
C PHE A 109 -17.21 0.20 19.44
N LEU A 110 -16.01 0.40 20.03
CA LEU A 110 -15.80 0.30 21.47
C LEU A 110 -16.47 1.41 22.27
N GLN A 111 -16.73 2.58 21.68
CA GLN A 111 -17.60 3.59 22.31
C GLN A 111 -19.03 3.07 22.55
N ARG A 112 -19.50 2.16 21.71
CA ARG A 112 -20.83 1.54 21.82
C ARG A 112 -20.80 0.21 22.58
N PHE A 113 -19.69 -0.50 22.54
CA PHE A 113 -19.49 -1.83 23.12
C PHE A 113 -18.11 -1.94 23.80
N PRO A 114 -17.92 -1.31 24.97
CA PRO A 114 -16.60 -1.18 25.60
C PRO A 114 -15.99 -2.53 26.03
N ASP A 115 -16.82 -3.50 26.43
CA ASP A 115 -16.36 -4.80 26.94
C ASP A 115 -15.92 -5.79 25.82
N MET A 116 -15.92 -5.34 24.56
CA MET A 116 -15.64 -6.19 23.39
C MET A 116 -14.22 -6.02 22.83
N GLU A 117 -13.31 -5.36 23.55
CA GLU A 117 -11.95 -5.10 23.04
C GLU A 117 -11.16 -6.38 22.73
N GLU A 118 -11.27 -7.41 23.57
CA GLU A 118 -10.57 -8.69 23.38
C GLU A 118 -11.03 -9.45 22.12
N TRP A 119 -12.27 -9.20 21.68
CA TRP A 119 -12.85 -9.82 20.49
C TRP A 119 -12.51 -9.09 19.19
N MET A 120 -11.78 -7.97 19.28
CA MET A 120 -11.37 -7.22 18.09
C MET A 120 -10.19 -7.92 17.40
N PRO A 121 -10.27 -8.19 16.09
CA PRO A 121 -9.17 -8.82 15.37
C PRO A 121 -7.93 -7.92 15.39
N ALA A 122 -6.76 -8.55 15.44
CA ALA A 122 -5.50 -7.84 15.30
C ALA A 122 -5.41 -7.15 13.93
N SER A 123 -4.76 -5.98 13.90
CA SER A 123 -4.49 -5.26 12.66
C SER A 123 -3.59 -6.08 11.76
N HIS A 124 -4.02 -6.26 10.51
CA HIS A 124 -3.24 -6.93 9.48
C HIS A 124 -2.85 -5.89 8.42
N HIS A 125 -1.58 -5.86 8.06
CA HIS A 125 -1.05 -4.88 7.11
C HIS A 125 -0.30 -5.58 5.98
N CYS A 126 -0.57 -5.19 4.73
CA CYS A 126 0.16 -5.60 3.54
C CYS A 126 0.78 -4.39 2.83
N LEU A 127 1.60 -4.60 1.80
CA LEU A 127 2.13 -3.48 1.02
C LEU A 127 0.98 -2.78 0.29
N PHE A 128 1.03 -1.45 0.24
CA PHE A 128 0.14 -0.68 -0.62
C PHE A 128 0.37 -1.05 -2.09
N GLY A 129 -0.73 -1.32 -2.81
CA GLY A 129 -0.69 -1.78 -4.20
C GLY A 129 -0.58 -3.29 -4.38
N THR A 130 -0.53 -4.10 -3.32
CA THR A 130 -0.40 -5.57 -3.44
C THR A 130 -1.49 -6.19 -4.33
N HIS A 131 -2.69 -5.61 -4.36
CA HIS A 131 -3.78 -6.02 -5.25
C HIS A 131 -3.48 -5.89 -6.76
N LEU A 132 -2.42 -5.18 -7.13
CA LEU A 132 -1.95 -5.06 -8.52
C LEU A 132 -1.01 -6.20 -8.92
N VAL A 133 -0.51 -6.97 -7.96
CA VAL A 133 0.41 -8.07 -8.20
C VAL A 133 -0.37 -9.23 -8.80
N LYS A 134 -0.01 -9.60 -10.02
CA LYS A 134 -0.58 -10.77 -10.69
C LYS A 134 -0.05 -12.04 -10.02
N ILE A 135 -0.95 -12.97 -9.71
CA ILE A 135 -0.59 -14.31 -9.27
C ILE A 135 -0.03 -15.05 -10.49
N LYS A 136 1.29 -15.23 -10.50
CA LYS A 136 1.97 -15.98 -11.55
C LYS A 136 2.00 -17.45 -11.21
N ASN A 137 1.73 -18.27 -12.22
CA ASN A 137 2.25 -19.62 -12.27
C ASN A 137 3.62 -19.54 -12.98
N GLU A 138 4.60 -20.31 -12.51
CA GLU A 138 6.04 -20.20 -12.87
C GLU A 138 6.36 -20.25 -14.38
N LYS A 139 5.39 -20.57 -15.25
CA LYS A 139 5.60 -20.91 -16.67
C LYS A 139 5.17 -19.84 -17.69
N LEU A 140 4.50 -18.75 -17.31
CA LEU A 140 4.06 -17.72 -18.28
C LEU A 140 4.61 -16.33 -17.94
N LYS A 141 5.58 -15.85 -18.74
CA LYS A 141 5.89 -14.42 -18.84
C LYS A 141 5.02 -13.82 -19.94
N MET A 142 4.19 -12.82 -19.59
CA MET A 142 3.40 -12.07 -20.56
C MET A 142 4.22 -10.91 -21.13
N LYS A 143 4.06 -10.63 -22.44
CA LYS A 143 4.86 -9.64 -23.18
C LYS A 143 4.74 -8.20 -22.64
N ASP A 144 3.58 -7.84 -22.07
CA ASP A 144 3.27 -6.49 -21.59
C ASP A 144 3.32 -6.35 -20.05
N GLU A 145 4.03 -7.26 -19.37
CA GLU A 145 4.12 -7.24 -17.92
C GLU A 145 5.30 -6.37 -17.42
N PRO A 146 5.14 -5.65 -16.29
CA PRO A 146 6.25 -4.96 -15.67
C PRO A 146 7.46 -5.87 -15.47
N SER A 147 8.64 -5.32 -15.76
CA SER A 147 9.92 -6.02 -15.72
C SER A 147 10.32 -6.43 -14.29
N ALA A 148 9.88 -5.66 -13.29
CA ALA A 148 10.12 -5.88 -11.87
C ALA A 148 9.06 -5.16 -11.02
N ILE A 149 8.95 -5.58 -9.77
CA ILE A 149 8.19 -4.89 -8.72
C ILE A 149 9.15 -3.96 -7.97
N ALA A 150 8.85 -2.68 -7.96
CA ALA A 150 9.58 -1.67 -7.21
C ALA A 150 8.84 -1.37 -5.90
N VAL A 151 9.53 -1.45 -4.77
CA VAL A 151 8.95 -1.11 -3.45
C VAL A 151 9.64 0.12 -2.91
N VAL A 152 8.86 1.14 -2.55
CA VAL A 152 9.31 2.41 -1.96
C VAL A 152 8.75 2.59 -0.55
N GLU A 153 9.26 3.54 0.23
CA GLU A 153 8.77 3.76 1.59
C GLU A 153 7.34 4.32 1.60
N ALA A 154 7.11 5.40 0.85
CA ALA A 154 5.87 6.16 0.90
C ALA A 154 4.90 5.84 -0.26
N GLU A 155 3.60 5.84 0.05
CA GLU A 155 2.54 5.57 -0.91
C GLU A 155 2.45 6.67 -1.99
N LYS A 156 2.69 7.94 -1.62
CA LYS A 156 2.88 9.07 -2.56
C LYS A 156 3.83 8.67 -3.69
N THR A 157 4.98 8.12 -3.30
CA THR A 157 6.10 7.82 -4.19
C THR A 157 5.73 6.74 -5.19
N ALA A 158 5.05 5.69 -4.73
CA ALA A 158 4.56 4.62 -5.61
C ALA A 158 3.52 5.14 -6.61
N VAL A 159 2.59 6.01 -6.17
CA VAL A 159 1.54 6.56 -7.02
C VAL A 159 2.12 7.40 -8.16
N ILE A 160 2.97 8.38 -7.85
CA ILE A 160 3.51 9.29 -8.87
C ILE A 160 4.44 8.55 -9.83
N LEU A 161 5.37 7.72 -9.31
CA LEU A 161 6.30 6.98 -10.18
C LEU A 161 5.60 5.95 -11.07
N SER A 162 4.41 5.48 -10.70
CA SER A 162 3.62 4.58 -11.56
C SER A 162 3.21 5.20 -12.90
N ALA A 163 3.10 6.53 -12.97
CA ALA A 163 2.77 7.25 -14.21
C ALA A 163 4.00 7.52 -15.09
N HIS A 164 5.18 7.67 -14.49
CA HIS A 164 6.41 8.03 -15.19
C HIS A 164 7.29 6.83 -15.55
N TYR A 165 7.22 5.77 -14.75
CA TYR A 165 8.02 4.56 -14.91
C TYR A 165 7.13 3.31 -14.94
N PRO A 166 6.26 3.17 -15.97
CA PRO A 166 5.28 2.08 -16.07
C PRO A 166 5.92 0.70 -16.30
N GLN A 167 7.23 0.63 -16.62
CA GLN A 167 7.98 -0.62 -16.72
C GLN A 167 8.16 -1.33 -15.36
N TYR A 168 7.88 -0.65 -14.25
CA TYR A 168 7.84 -1.21 -12.91
C TYR A 168 6.41 -1.26 -12.37
N LEU A 169 6.12 -2.28 -11.56
CA LEU A 169 4.96 -2.27 -10.70
C LEU A 169 5.36 -1.64 -9.35
N TRP A 170 4.83 -0.45 -9.05
CA TRP A 170 5.19 0.29 -7.84
C TRP A 170 4.28 -0.08 -6.66
N LEU A 171 4.90 -0.50 -5.56
CA LEU A 171 4.28 -0.77 -4.26
C LEU A 171 4.92 0.11 -3.19
N ALA A 172 4.25 0.26 -2.04
CA ALA A 172 4.83 0.97 -0.91
C ALA A 172 4.71 0.22 0.42
N ALA A 173 5.75 0.33 1.26
CA ALA A 173 5.78 -0.27 2.59
C ALA A 173 4.90 0.48 3.59
N GLY A 174 4.77 1.79 3.42
CA GLY A 174 4.08 2.70 4.35
C GLY A 174 5.00 3.30 5.43
N GLY A 175 6.31 3.11 5.30
CA GLY A 175 7.36 3.69 6.14
C GLY A 175 8.54 2.75 6.36
N LEU A 176 9.68 3.30 6.79
CA LEU A 176 10.92 2.57 7.03
C LEU A 176 10.76 1.28 7.85
N THR A 177 10.02 1.34 8.96
CA THR A 177 9.85 0.20 9.87
C THR A 177 8.75 -0.77 9.47
N GLU A 178 7.92 -0.41 8.50
CA GLU A 178 6.77 -1.21 8.07
C GLU A 178 7.15 -2.35 7.13
N LEU A 179 8.33 -2.30 6.51
CA LEU A 179 8.78 -3.37 5.63
C LEU A 179 9.23 -4.58 6.45
N THR A 180 8.64 -5.74 6.18
CA THR A 180 8.99 -7.02 6.80
C THR A 180 9.08 -8.13 5.75
N PRO A 181 9.81 -9.23 6.01
CA PRO A 181 9.88 -10.36 5.09
C PRO A 181 8.50 -10.92 4.72
N GLN A 182 7.57 -11.00 5.68
CA GLN A 182 6.23 -11.55 5.48
C GLN A 182 5.42 -10.74 4.47
N LYS A 183 5.54 -9.41 4.48
CA LYS A 183 4.86 -8.53 3.52
C LYS A 183 5.38 -8.70 2.09
N LEU A 184 6.58 -9.27 1.90
CA LEU A 184 7.20 -9.54 0.60
C LEU A 184 6.83 -10.91 0.03
N PHE A 185 6.33 -11.84 0.84
CA PHE A 185 5.95 -13.19 0.40
C PHE A 185 4.95 -13.23 -0.79
N PRO A 186 3.94 -12.34 -0.87
CA PRO A 186 3.06 -12.28 -2.04
C PRO A 186 3.77 -12.01 -3.37
N LEU A 187 5.02 -11.54 -3.34
CA LEU A 187 5.79 -11.12 -4.51
C LEU A 187 6.73 -12.22 -5.07
N ARG A 188 6.77 -13.41 -4.46
CA ARG A 188 7.75 -14.51 -4.68
C ARG A 188 7.96 -15.06 -6.10
N HIS A 189 7.20 -14.62 -7.08
CA HIS A 189 7.36 -15.03 -8.48
C HIS A 189 7.75 -13.85 -9.39
N HIS A 190 8.21 -12.76 -8.78
CA HIS A 190 8.62 -11.54 -9.46
C HIS A 190 10.00 -11.13 -9.00
N ARG A 191 10.73 -10.45 -9.88
CA ARG A 191 11.94 -9.72 -9.49
C ARG A 191 11.53 -8.49 -8.68
N ILE A 192 12.17 -8.29 -7.54
CA ILE A 192 11.86 -7.22 -6.58
C ILE A 192 13.07 -6.29 -6.45
N VAL A 193 12.81 -4.98 -6.51
CA VAL A 193 13.81 -3.94 -6.23
C VAL A 193 13.26 -3.03 -5.14
N LEU A 194 13.98 -2.93 -4.02
CA LEU A 194 13.64 -2.07 -2.92
C LEU A 194 14.37 -0.73 -3.07
N PHE A 195 13.67 0.37 -2.85
CA PHE A 195 14.19 1.73 -2.91
C PHE A 195 13.94 2.44 -1.57
N PRO A 196 14.85 2.27 -0.59
CA PRO A 196 14.77 2.99 0.67
C PRO A 196 14.99 4.50 0.45
N ASP A 197 14.39 5.33 1.29
CA ASP A 197 14.62 6.77 1.26
C ASP A 197 16.03 7.07 1.79
N THR A 198 16.52 8.30 1.53
CA THR A 198 17.84 8.69 2.05
C THR A 198 17.82 8.94 3.55
N ASP A 199 18.97 8.72 4.18
CA ASP A 199 19.29 9.24 5.50
C ASP A 199 20.79 9.57 5.64
N THR A 200 21.14 10.19 6.76
CA THR A 200 22.51 10.67 7.00
C THR A 200 23.51 9.57 7.32
N ASP A 201 23.04 8.40 7.75
CA ASP A 201 23.86 7.33 8.33
C ASP A 201 23.65 5.95 7.68
N GLN A 202 22.94 5.87 6.55
CA GLN A 202 22.61 4.63 5.82
C GLN A 202 21.73 3.66 6.63
N THR A 203 21.06 4.11 7.69
CA THR A 203 20.20 3.25 8.50
C THR A 203 19.04 2.68 7.68
N ALA A 204 18.43 3.49 6.83
CA ALA A 204 17.32 3.11 5.97
C ALA A 204 17.74 2.01 5.00
N TYR A 205 18.83 2.24 4.27
CA TYR A 205 19.42 1.27 3.36
C TYR A 205 19.78 -0.04 4.06
N ASN A 206 20.51 0.01 5.17
CA ASN A 206 20.97 -1.17 5.89
C ASN A 206 19.80 -1.99 6.46
N ARG A 207 18.76 -1.32 6.98
CA ARG A 207 17.56 -2.00 7.47
C ARG A 207 16.85 -2.75 6.35
N TRP A 208 16.63 -2.09 5.21
CA TRP A 208 15.95 -2.71 4.07
C TRP A 208 16.77 -3.82 3.44
N TYR A 209 18.10 -3.68 3.44
CA TYR A 209 19.02 -4.73 3.03
C TYR A 209 18.91 -5.97 3.94
N SER A 210 18.87 -5.79 5.26
CA SER A 210 18.64 -6.89 6.20
C SER A 210 17.31 -7.61 5.93
N VAL A 211 16.22 -6.86 5.73
CA VAL A 211 14.90 -7.43 5.41
C VAL A 211 14.92 -8.18 4.08
N ALA A 212 15.62 -7.66 3.06
CA ALA A 212 15.78 -8.32 1.78
C ALA A 212 16.52 -9.67 1.93
N GLN A 213 17.59 -9.70 2.72
CA GLN A 213 18.33 -10.92 3.00
C GLN A 213 17.50 -11.96 3.76
N ASP A 214 16.73 -11.53 4.76
CA ASP A 214 15.80 -12.41 5.48
C ASP A 214 14.73 -12.99 4.55
N ALA A 215 14.12 -12.15 3.71
CA ALA A 215 13.09 -12.58 2.78
C ALA A 215 13.65 -13.53 1.70
N HIS A 216 14.87 -13.28 1.22
CA HIS A 216 15.57 -14.20 0.32
C HIS A 216 15.84 -15.55 0.99
N ARG A 217 16.38 -15.56 2.21
CA ARG A 217 16.65 -16.80 2.96
C ARG A 217 15.37 -17.59 3.27
N GLN A 218 14.31 -16.90 3.66
CA GLN A 218 13.07 -17.53 4.12
C GLN A 218 12.19 -18.02 2.96
N TYR A 219 12.17 -17.31 1.84
CA TYR A 219 11.20 -17.54 0.76
C TYR A 219 11.83 -17.70 -0.63
N GLY A 220 13.15 -17.59 -0.77
CA GLY A 220 13.85 -17.68 -2.05
C GLY A 220 13.54 -16.53 -3.01
N LEU A 221 13.20 -15.34 -2.50
CA LEU A 221 12.84 -14.19 -3.35
C LEU A 221 14.01 -13.72 -4.21
N ASP A 222 13.75 -13.40 -5.48
CA ASP A 222 14.66 -12.60 -6.33
C ASP A 222 14.50 -11.12 -5.94
N ILE A 223 15.29 -10.68 -4.97
CA ILE A 223 15.17 -9.36 -4.33
C ILE A 223 16.51 -8.66 -4.23
N THR A 224 16.50 -7.37 -4.53
CA THR A 224 17.68 -6.49 -4.43
C THR A 224 17.32 -5.16 -3.78
N VAL A 225 18.29 -4.50 -3.16
CA VAL A 225 18.13 -3.13 -2.63
C VAL A 225 18.92 -2.18 -3.52
N SER A 226 18.25 -1.15 -4.01
CA SER A 226 18.84 -0.14 -4.86
C SER A 226 19.72 0.79 -4.04
N SER A 227 20.99 0.92 -4.45
CA SER A 227 21.92 1.89 -3.87
C SER A 227 21.91 3.24 -4.60
N LEU A 228 20.91 3.49 -5.47
CA LEU A 228 20.83 4.69 -6.29
C LEU A 228 20.89 5.95 -5.45
N LEU A 229 19.96 6.11 -4.51
CA LEU A 229 19.89 7.28 -3.64
C LEU A 229 21.13 7.36 -2.73
N GLU A 230 21.58 6.23 -2.20
CA GLU A 230 22.77 6.21 -1.34
C GLU A 230 24.04 6.69 -2.02
N ARG A 231 24.22 6.35 -3.30
CA ARG A 231 25.44 6.69 -4.05
C ARG A 231 25.34 8.03 -4.77
N ARG A 232 24.14 8.52 -5.05
CA ARG A 232 23.93 9.68 -5.93
C ARG A 232 23.37 10.91 -5.21
N ALA A 233 22.69 10.76 -4.08
CA ALA A 233 22.19 11.91 -3.33
C ALA A 233 23.35 12.68 -2.67
N THR A 234 23.30 14.01 -2.70
CA THR A 234 24.25 14.88 -2.00
C THR A 234 24.06 14.78 -0.49
N LYS A 235 25.02 15.32 0.28
CA LYS A 235 24.91 15.34 1.74
C LYS A 235 23.66 16.09 2.21
N GLU A 236 23.37 17.24 1.60
CA GLU A 236 22.22 18.08 1.93
C GLU A 236 20.89 17.37 1.59
N GLN A 237 20.87 16.62 0.49
CA GLN A 237 19.73 15.77 0.14
C GLN A 237 19.51 14.66 1.17
N LYS A 238 20.57 14.00 1.63
CA LYS A 238 20.49 12.99 2.69
C LYS A 238 20.03 13.55 4.03
N GLU A 239 20.48 14.75 4.40
CA GLU A 239 20.02 15.46 5.60
C GLU A 239 18.51 15.77 5.54
N ARG A 240 17.99 16.06 4.34
CA ARG A 240 16.56 16.28 4.10
C ARG A 240 15.73 14.99 4.01
N LYS A 241 16.36 13.82 4.01
CA LYS A 241 15.71 12.51 3.87
C LYS A 241 14.81 12.43 2.64
N ILE A 242 15.36 12.85 1.49
CA ILE A 242 14.64 12.83 0.23
C ILE A 242 14.25 11.41 -0.21
N ASP A 243 13.15 11.33 -0.95
CA ASP A 243 12.69 10.12 -1.63
C ASP A 243 13.10 10.11 -3.13
N LEU A 244 12.67 9.09 -3.88
CA LEU A 244 12.96 8.99 -5.32
C LEU A 244 12.39 10.14 -6.15
N ILE A 245 11.24 10.70 -5.77
CA ILE A 245 10.60 11.78 -6.54
C ILE A 245 11.40 13.05 -6.37
N ASP A 246 11.78 13.38 -5.14
CA ASP A 246 12.63 14.52 -4.82
C ASP A 246 14.02 14.45 -5.51
N PHE A 247 14.46 13.24 -5.91
CA PHE A 247 15.71 13.03 -6.64
C PHE A 247 15.54 13.15 -8.17
N ILE A 248 14.36 12.78 -8.71
CA ILE A 248 14.10 12.72 -10.15
C ILE A 248 13.54 14.04 -10.69
N PHE A 249 12.73 14.74 -9.90
CA PHE A 249 12.04 15.98 -10.25
C PHE A 249 12.62 17.16 -9.48
#